data_AF-A0A291RCB8-F1
#
_entry.id   AF-A0A291RCB8-F1
#
_cell.length_a   1.000
_cell.length_b   1.000
_cell.length_c   1.000
_cell.angle_alpha   90.00
_cell.angle_beta   90.00
_cell.angle_gamma   90.00
#
_symmetry.space_group_name_H-M   'P 1'
#
loop_
_entity.id
_entity.type
_entity.pdbx_description
1 polymer ?
#
loop_
_entity_poly.entity_id
_entity_poly.type
_entity_poly.pdbx_seq_one_letter_code
_entity_poly.pdbx_strand_id
1 'polypeptide(L)'
;MTLRFLGRIGSNKDECPTLYATESGYLLIAWKTDQSEIVEIPHALLGFLEKNTYLGTELTDTGRGTFALTGKPVTDVETLSQMKIEPYETAIEVPKAERDYFGGIPSND
;
A
#
# COMPACT_ATOMS: atom_id res chain seq x y z
N MET A 1 -0.53 3.98 16.02
CA MET A 1 0.54 3.28 15.28
C MET A 1 1.61 4.29 14.84
N THR A 2 2.89 3.92 14.80
CA THR A 2 3.96 4.77 14.24
C THR A 2 3.99 4.63 12.72
N LEU A 3 3.86 5.74 11.99
CA LEU A 3 3.84 5.75 10.53
C LEU A 3 5.12 6.40 9.98
N ARG A 4 5.79 5.71 9.05
CA ARG A 4 6.90 6.29 8.28
C ARG A 4 6.52 6.43 6.82
N PHE A 5 6.46 7.66 6.34
CA PHE A 5 6.15 7.97 4.95
C PHE A 5 7.21 7.38 4.00
N LEU A 6 6.76 6.64 2.98
CA LEU A 6 7.62 6.09 1.93
C LEU A 6 7.45 6.82 0.61
N GLY A 7 6.21 7.17 0.26
CA GLY A 7 5.94 7.89 -0.98
C GLY A 7 4.46 8.05 -1.29
N ARG A 8 4.19 8.82 -2.33
CA ARG A 8 2.85 9.04 -2.88
C ARG A 8 2.93 9.24 -4.39
N ILE A 9 1.88 8.86 -5.11
CA ILE A 9 1.78 9.08 -6.56
C ILE A 9 0.65 10.06 -6.86
N GLY A 10 1.00 11.23 -7.38
CA GLY A 10 0.07 12.08 -8.14
C GLY A 10 0.64 13.45 -8.47
N SER A 11 -0.12 14.20 -9.26
CA SER A 11 0.35 15.39 -9.97
C SER A 11 -0.49 16.61 -9.58
N ASN A 12 -0.02 17.43 -8.64
CA ASN A 12 -0.39 18.83 -8.31
C ASN A 12 -1.85 19.34 -8.44
N LYS A 13 -2.84 18.50 -8.76
CA LYS A 13 -4.25 18.87 -8.96
C LYS A 13 -5.25 17.84 -8.48
N ASP A 14 -4.89 16.56 -8.37
CA ASP A 14 -5.77 15.54 -7.82
C ASP A 14 -5.00 14.52 -6.97
N GLU A 15 -5.67 14.11 -5.90
CA GLU A 15 -5.15 13.37 -4.75
C GLU A 15 -4.56 12.00 -5.07
N CYS A 16 -3.73 11.52 -4.14
CA CYS A 16 -2.63 10.63 -4.42
C CYS A 16 -2.62 9.45 -3.46
N PRO A 17 -2.73 8.21 -3.97
CA PRO A 17 -2.45 7.03 -3.18
C PRO A 17 -1.08 7.16 -2.50
N THR A 18 -1.05 6.86 -1.21
CA THR A 18 0.08 7.11 -0.31
C THR A 18 0.47 5.84 0.41
N LEU A 19 1.77 5.61 0.54
CA LEU A 19 2.35 4.43 1.18
C LEU A 19 3.16 4.83 2.42
N TYR A 20 2.90 4.12 3.52
CA TYR A 20 3.65 4.21 4.76
C TYR A 20 4.19 2.84 5.16
N ALA A 21 5.37 2.81 5.77
CA ALA A 21 5.81 1.67 6.57
C ALA A 21 5.25 1.78 7.98
N THR A 22 4.87 0.63 8.53
CA THR A 22 4.46 0.46 9.92
C THR A 22 5.39 -0.55 10.60
N GLU A 23 5.23 -0.77 11.90
CA GLU A 23 5.97 -1.81 12.63
C GLU A 23 5.58 -3.23 12.16
N SER A 24 4.35 -3.41 11.70
CA SER A 24 3.73 -4.69 11.30
C SER A 24 3.69 -4.94 9.79
N GLY A 25 3.95 -3.92 8.96
CA GLY A 25 3.90 -4.06 7.52
C GLY A 25 3.84 -2.73 6.78
N TYR A 26 2.85 -2.60 5.90
CA TYR A 26 2.58 -1.42 5.11
C TYR A 26 1.16 -0.91 5.33
N LEU A 27 1.01 0.41 5.37
CA LEU A 27 -0.29 1.07 5.35
C LEU A 27 -0.42 1.84 4.04
N LEU A 28 -1.54 1.61 3.34
CA LEU A 28 -1.88 2.27 2.08
C LEU A 28 -3.11 3.14 2.28
N ILE A 29 -3.03 4.41 1.87
CA ILE A 29 -4.20 5.23 1.56
C ILE A 29 -4.40 5.13 0.05
N ALA A 30 -5.56 4.70 -0.40
CA ALA A 30 -5.79 4.36 -1.79
C ALA A 30 -7.28 4.44 -2.16
N TRP A 31 -7.60 4.36 -3.45
CA TRP A 31 -8.98 4.45 -3.92
C TRP A 31 -9.82 3.33 -3.35
N LYS A 32 -10.91 3.69 -2.67
CA LYS A 32 -11.82 2.71 -2.07
C LYS A 32 -12.65 2.03 -3.15
N THR A 33 -13.02 0.78 -2.89
CA THR A 33 -14.03 0.07 -3.67
C THR A 33 -15.34 0.00 -2.90
N ASP A 34 -16.31 -0.79 -3.38
CA ASP A 34 -17.53 -1.09 -2.63
C ASP A 34 -17.25 -1.96 -1.39
N GLN A 35 -16.05 -2.55 -1.28
CA GLN A 35 -15.60 -3.34 -0.14
C GLN A 35 -14.50 -2.59 0.61
N SER A 36 -14.66 -2.41 1.92
CA SER A 36 -13.77 -1.58 2.76
C SER A 36 -12.34 -2.13 2.88
N GLU A 37 -12.20 -3.44 2.72
CA GLU A 37 -10.97 -4.21 2.77
C GLU A 37 -10.22 -4.21 1.43
N ILE A 38 -10.88 -3.82 0.33
CA ILE A 38 -10.29 -3.78 -1.00
C ILE A 38 -10.06 -2.33 -1.43
N VAL A 39 -8.82 -2.05 -1.81
CA VAL A 39 -8.44 -0.78 -2.41
C VAL A 39 -7.81 -0.99 -3.78
N GLU A 40 -7.73 0.08 -4.56
CA GLU A 40 -7.04 0.10 -5.83
C GLU A 40 -5.85 1.07 -5.77
N ILE A 41 -4.66 0.61 -6.19
CA ILE A 41 -3.42 1.40 -6.20
C ILE A 41 -2.82 1.49 -7.60
N PRO A 42 -2.15 2.60 -7.97
CA PRO A 42 -1.40 2.69 -9.20
C PRO A 42 -0.14 1.82 -9.10
N HIS A 43 0.24 1.17 -10.20
CA HIS A 43 1.44 0.33 -10.27
C HIS A 43 2.70 1.10 -9.79
N ALA A 44 2.81 2.38 -10.12
CA ALA A 44 3.93 3.23 -9.71
C ALA A 44 4.11 3.34 -8.18
N LEU A 45 3.05 3.14 -7.38
CA LEU A 45 3.13 3.20 -5.91
C LEU A 45 4.05 2.10 -5.35
N LEU A 46 4.11 0.94 -6.02
CA LEU A 46 4.97 -0.17 -5.62
C LEU A 46 6.47 0.19 -5.67
N GLY A 47 6.84 1.23 -6.43
CA GLY A 47 8.22 1.72 -6.49
C GLY A 47 8.74 2.34 -5.18
N PHE A 48 7.84 2.62 -4.22
CA PHE A 48 8.21 3.16 -2.91
C PHE A 48 8.36 2.10 -1.81
N LEU A 49 8.15 0.82 -2.12
CA LEU A 49 8.37 -0.26 -1.17
C LEU A 49 9.84 -0.29 -0.71
N GLU A 50 10.07 -0.82 0.48
CA GLU A 50 11.43 -0.95 0.98
C GLU A 50 12.21 -1.95 0.13
N LYS A 51 13.53 -1.77 0.06
CA LYS A 51 14.40 -2.65 -0.71
C LYS A 51 14.21 -4.12 -0.27
N ASN A 52 14.13 -5.03 -1.24
CA ASN A 52 13.97 -6.48 -1.03
C ASN A 52 12.69 -6.90 -0.31
N THR A 53 11.64 -6.07 -0.35
CA THR A 53 10.34 -6.40 0.24
C THR A 53 9.22 -6.27 -0.79
N TYR A 54 8.06 -6.84 -0.48
CA TYR A 54 6.85 -6.70 -1.26
C TYR A 54 5.60 -6.69 -0.37
N LEU A 55 4.46 -6.31 -0.95
CA LEU A 55 3.16 -6.39 -0.28
C LEU A 55 2.79 -7.87 -0.12
N GLY A 56 2.65 -8.34 1.12
CA GLY A 56 2.29 -9.72 1.46
C GLY A 56 0.81 -10.05 1.24
N THR A 57 0.22 -9.51 0.17
CA THR A 57 -1.16 -9.74 -0.26
C THR A 57 -1.20 -9.86 -1.78
N GLU A 58 -2.22 -10.52 -2.30
CA GLU A 58 -2.37 -10.70 -3.74
C GLU A 58 -2.65 -9.36 -4.43
N LEU A 59 -1.97 -9.14 -5.56
CA LEU A 59 -2.19 -8.00 -6.44
C LEU A 59 -2.97 -8.48 -7.67
N THR A 60 -4.23 -8.10 -7.77
CA THR A 60 -5.05 -8.37 -8.95
C THR A 60 -4.92 -7.22 -9.94
N ASP A 61 -4.34 -7.48 -11.11
CA ASP A 61 -4.27 -6.49 -12.20
C ASP A 61 -5.68 -6.12 -12.66
N THR A 62 -5.99 -4.82 -12.67
CA THR A 62 -7.30 -4.33 -13.14
C THR A 62 -7.32 -4.04 -14.65
N GLY A 63 -6.17 -4.13 -15.33
CA GLY A 63 -6.01 -3.81 -16.75
C GLY A 63 -5.86 -2.32 -17.04
N ARG A 64 -5.78 -1.46 -16.00
CA ARG A 64 -5.71 0.01 -16.12
C ARG A 64 -4.38 0.60 -15.68
N GLY A 65 -3.36 -0.24 -15.45
CA GLY A 65 -2.10 0.18 -14.81
C GLY A 65 -2.23 0.36 -13.29
N THR A 66 -3.24 -0.27 -12.70
CA THR A 66 -3.53 -0.29 -11.27
C THR A 66 -3.75 -1.72 -10.80
N PHE A 67 -3.61 -1.95 -9.49
CA PHE A 67 -3.86 -3.23 -8.85
C PHE A 67 -4.94 -3.09 -7.78
N ALA A 68 -5.87 -4.04 -7.75
CA ALA A 68 -6.74 -4.25 -6.60
C ALA A 68 -6.04 -5.18 -5.60
N LEU A 69 -6.13 -4.85 -4.32
CA LEU A 69 -5.56 -5.66 -3.24
C LEU A 69 -6.40 -5.58 -1.97
N THR A 70 -6.37 -6.67 -1.21
CA THR A 70 -7.11 -6.81 0.05
C THR A 70 -6.19 -6.60 1.24
N GLY A 71 -6.67 -5.88 2.25
CA GLY A 71 -5.98 -5.70 3.53
C GLY A 71 -6.94 -5.50 4.70
N LYS A 72 -6.38 -5.22 5.87
CA LYS A 72 -7.16 -4.93 7.07
C LYS A 72 -7.55 -3.45 7.07
N PRO A 73 -8.85 -3.09 7.11
CA PRO A 73 -9.26 -1.70 7.22
C PRO A 73 -8.68 -1.04 8.47
N VAL A 74 -8.16 0.17 8.31
CA VAL A 74 -7.67 0.98 9.43
C VAL A 74 -8.84 1.79 9.98
N THR A 75 -9.30 1.43 11.18
CA THR A 75 -10.41 2.12 11.86
C THR A 75 -9.96 2.90 13.09
N ASP A 76 -8.68 2.85 13.43
CA ASP A 76 -8.11 3.52 14.59
C ASP A 76 -8.07 5.04 14.38
N VAL A 77 -8.80 5.78 15.20
CA VAL A 77 -8.97 7.23 15.06
C VAL A 77 -7.64 7.97 15.22
N GLU A 78 -6.78 7.53 16.14
CA GLU A 78 -5.47 8.16 16.35
C GLU A 78 -4.55 8.01 15.12
N THR A 79 -4.59 6.86 14.47
CA THR A 79 -3.85 6.60 13.24
C THR A 79 -4.45 7.38 12.07
N LEU A 80 -5.77 7.37 11.89
CA LEU A 80 -6.46 8.11 10.83
C LEU A 80 -6.25 9.63 10.94
N SER A 81 -6.17 10.17 12.16
CA SER A 81 -5.96 11.61 12.41
C SER A 81 -4.56 12.11 11.99
N GLN A 82 -3.61 11.20 11.74
CA GLN A 82 -2.27 11.55 11.23
C GLN A 82 -2.25 11.71 9.70
N MET A 83 -3.35 11.40 9.02
CA MET A 83 -3.43 11.27 7.57
C MET A 83 -4.49 12.19 6.98
N LYS A 84 -4.29 12.60 5.73
CA LYS A 84 -5.33 13.22 4.90
C LYS A 84 -5.92 12.11 4.04
N ILE A 85 -7.17 11.75 4.28
CA ILE A 85 -7.89 10.72 3.52
C ILE A 85 -9.11 11.39 2.90
N GLU A 86 -9.18 11.33 1.57
CA GLU A 86 -10.31 11.90 0.84
C GLU A 86 -11.55 11.00 0.87
N PRO A 87 -12.75 11.52 0.58
CA PRO A 87 -14.00 10.75 0.66
C PRO A 87 -14.05 9.49 -0.21
N TYR A 88 -13.25 9.42 -1.28
CA TYR A 88 -13.15 8.28 -2.20
C TYR A 88 -11.89 7.43 -1.94
N GLU A 89 -11.16 7.73 -0.87
CA GLU A 89 -10.04 6.92 -0.40
C GLU A 89 -10.43 6.18 0.88
N THR A 90 -9.67 5.13 1.16
CA THR A 90 -9.68 4.46 2.46
C THR A 90 -8.26 4.02 2.80
N ALA A 91 -8.04 3.66 4.06
CA ALA A 91 -6.78 3.15 4.54
C ALA A 91 -6.88 1.67 4.87
N ILE A 92 -5.96 0.87 4.32
CA ILE A 92 -5.77 -0.53 4.67
C ILE A 92 -4.34 -0.79 5.13
N GLU A 93 -4.19 -1.74 6.03
CA GLU A 93 -2.90 -2.32 6.41
C GLU A 93 -2.73 -3.68 5.74
N VAL A 94 -1.55 -3.93 5.18
CA VAL A 94 -1.18 -5.21 4.56
C VAL A 94 0.14 -5.71 5.12
N PRO A 95 0.35 -7.03 5.20
CA PRO A 95 1.63 -7.57 5.64
C PRO A 95 2.78 -7.11 4.75
N LYS A 96 3.97 -6.94 5.34
CA LYS A 96 5.22 -6.84 4.59
C LYS A 96 5.84 -8.23 4.50
N ALA A 97 6.25 -8.63 3.30
CA ALA A 97 6.98 -9.86 3.06
C ALA A 97 8.37 -9.56 2.48
N GLU A 98 9.33 -10.45 2.75
CA GLU A 98 10.69 -10.37 2.22
C GLU A 98 10.80 -11.16 0.93
N ARG A 99 11.45 -10.58 -0.07
CA ARG A 99 11.76 -11.25 -1.32
C ARG A 99 12.92 -12.23 -1.09
N ASP A 100 12.63 -13.52 -1.24
CA ASP A 100 13.58 -14.62 -1.08
C ASP A 100 13.99 -15.27 -2.42
N TYR A 101 13.29 -14.93 -3.52
CA TYR A 101 13.56 -15.44 -4.87
C TYR A 101 14.19 -14.38 -5.80
N PHE A 102 15.37 -14.69 -6.32
CA PHE A 102 16.15 -13.84 -7.23
C PHE A 102 16.40 -14.48 -8.60
N GLY A 103 15.41 -15.20 -9.15
CA GLY A 103 15.51 -15.75 -10.50
C GLY A 103 16.40 -17.00 -10.60
N GLY A 104 16.45 -17.81 -9.53
CA GLY A 104 17.19 -19.08 -9.48
C GLY A 104 18.44 -19.08 -8.60
N ILE A 105 18.79 -17.95 -7.99
CA ILE A 105 19.85 -17.87 -6.97
C ILE A 105 19.16 -17.61 -5.62
N PRO A 106 19.30 -18.48 -4.60
CA PRO A 106 18.77 -18.24 -3.27
C PRO A 106 19.49 -17.05 -2.60
N SER A 107 18.78 -16.35 -1.72
CA SER A 107 19.19 -15.08 -1.12
C SER A 107 20.37 -15.13 -0.14
N ASN A 108 20.94 -16.31 0.11
CA ASN A 108 22.06 -16.49 1.02
C ASN A 108 23.38 -16.62 0.25
N ASP A 109 24.20 -15.58 0.32
CA ASP A 109 25.67 -15.70 0.38
C ASP A 109 26.14 -14.98 1.66
#